data_AF-A0A7C7Q2U7-F1
#
_entry.id   AF-A0A7C7Q2U7-F1
#
_cell.length_a   1.000
_cell.length_b   1.000
_cell.length_c   1.000
_cell.angle_alpha   90.00
_cell.angle_beta   90.00
_cell.angle_gamma   90.00
#
_symmetry.space_group_name_H-M   'P 1'
#
loop_
_entity.id
_entity.type
_entity.pdbx_description
1 polymer ?
#
loop_
_entity_poly.entity_id
_entity_poly.type
_entity_poly.pdbx_seq_one_letter_code
_entity_poly.pdbx_strand_id
1 'polypeptide(L)'
;MSSSKGGECIDKSGENARALAWGIAYCLAYDRGIGDEALKRLRQFIESDQMPQGVQGDEISIIAEVSRRLVLPEDDENGIPQTKEALKNCRLMQLCEWLNSPRIALIMGGATKIKQYVFESAKLSEIRGASGLLDRINLRDVPALSSREPHWLKELRNSADATEIKEAEQLVRQVREWFQACYGAEPPDCEECIIYANGGEVLAFAPLKLGDWLTEAIERLYTKETLIANSVAVWRPCSLMELRFGLRPLEFWMDDLNAVSDNALKELLSNYYGGLDKGSFLSKKNLGEVTAYLALEKLKRREGNLSNSRVPKPAPRFETKLYARRCQSCERRNAIVEGPLRTWLCEPCARKKVFGQKAKNESAERTRWFKEA
;
A
#
# COMPACT_ATOMS: atom_id res chain seq x y z
N MET A 1 11.49 31.92 36.43
CA MET A 1 12.57 32.17 35.44
C MET A 1 12.70 30.90 34.62
N SER A 2 11.87 30.77 33.57
CA SER A 2 12.26 31.01 32.16
C SER A 2 13.11 29.85 31.65
N SER A 3 12.75 29.06 30.64
CA SER A 3 12.05 29.43 29.42
C SER A 3 11.47 28.19 28.74
N SER A 4 10.28 28.40 28.18
CA SER A 4 9.60 27.62 27.16
C SER A 4 10.49 27.19 25.99
N LYS A 5 10.42 25.91 25.61
CA LYS A 5 10.59 25.49 24.20
C LYS A 5 9.23 25.03 23.69
N GLY A 6 8.44 26.00 23.23
CA GLY A 6 7.36 25.73 22.30
C GLY A 6 7.98 25.34 20.97
N GLY A 7 7.95 24.04 20.66
CA GLY A 7 8.29 23.54 19.34
C GLY A 7 7.14 23.86 18.39
N GLU A 8 7.47 24.53 17.30
CA GLU A 8 6.58 24.83 16.18
C GLU A 8 5.87 23.55 15.70
N CYS A 9 4.56 23.46 15.91
CA CYS A 9 3.69 22.62 15.10
C CYS A 9 3.57 23.30 13.74
N ILE A 10 4.60 23.16 12.90
CA ILE A 10 4.51 23.40 11.46
C ILE A 10 3.38 22.51 10.93
N ASP A 11 2.57 23.05 10.03
CA ASP A 11 1.33 22.52 9.46
C ASP A 11 1.52 21.19 8.69
N LYS A 12 1.84 20.11 9.43
CA LYS A 12 1.98 18.74 8.91
C LYS A 12 0.69 18.21 8.29
N SER A 13 -0.45 18.86 8.54
CA SER A 13 -1.75 18.45 8.01
C SER A 13 -1.88 18.80 6.52
N GLY A 14 -1.49 20.02 6.13
CA GLY A 14 -1.52 20.47 4.74
C GLY A 14 -0.49 19.78 3.85
N GLU A 15 0.72 19.52 4.37
CA GLU A 15 1.80 18.87 3.61
C GLU A 15 1.45 17.41 3.26
N ASN A 16 0.96 16.64 4.24
CA ASN A 16 0.49 15.27 4.00
C ASN A 16 -0.69 15.22 3.02
N ALA A 17 -1.57 16.23 3.07
CA ALA A 17 -2.70 16.30 2.16
C ALA A 17 -2.27 16.57 0.71
N ARG A 18 -1.27 17.44 0.51
CA ARG A 18 -0.66 17.69 -0.81
C ARG A 18 0.05 16.45 -1.35
N ALA A 19 0.76 15.70 -0.50
CA ALA A 19 1.39 14.44 -0.89
C ALA A 19 0.35 13.42 -1.40
N LEU A 20 -0.74 13.20 -0.65
CA LEU A 20 -1.83 12.31 -1.09
C LEU A 20 -2.49 12.78 -2.39
N ALA A 21 -2.70 14.09 -2.55
CA ALA A 21 -3.22 14.66 -3.79
C ALA A 21 -2.27 14.38 -4.96
N TRP A 22 -0.96 14.51 -4.77
CA TRP A 22 0.02 14.16 -5.79
C TRP A 22 0.00 12.67 -6.15
N GLY A 23 -0.09 11.76 -5.17
CA GLY A 23 -0.21 10.33 -5.43
C GLY A 23 -1.42 9.96 -6.32
N ILE A 24 -2.57 10.60 -6.08
CA ILE A 24 -3.78 10.44 -6.91
C ILE A 24 -3.55 11.02 -8.32
N ALA A 25 -3.03 12.25 -8.40
CA ALA A 25 -2.78 12.95 -9.65
C ALA A 25 -1.79 12.19 -10.54
N TYR A 26 -0.72 11.65 -9.95
CA TYR A 26 0.25 10.81 -10.64
C TYR A 26 -0.41 9.59 -11.26
N CYS A 27 -1.27 8.88 -10.54
CA CYS A 27 -1.99 7.72 -11.07
C CYS A 27 -2.86 8.10 -12.28
N LEU A 28 -3.59 9.22 -12.18
CA LEU A 28 -4.43 9.74 -13.26
C LEU A 28 -3.63 10.17 -14.50
N ALA A 29 -2.47 10.78 -14.28
CA ALA A 29 -1.57 11.24 -15.31
C ALA A 29 -0.86 10.08 -16.02
N TYR A 30 -0.44 9.06 -15.26
CA TYR A 30 0.17 7.84 -15.78
C TYR A 30 -0.75 7.11 -16.75
N ASP A 31 -2.01 6.87 -16.37
CA ASP A 31 -2.96 6.16 -17.23
C ASP A 31 -3.26 6.91 -18.52
N ARG A 32 -3.13 8.25 -18.51
CA ARG A 32 -3.29 9.14 -19.68
C ARG A 32 -2.03 9.31 -20.52
N GLY A 33 -0.88 8.82 -20.07
CA GLY A 33 0.39 8.97 -20.79
C GLY A 33 0.90 10.41 -20.80
N ILE A 34 0.64 11.17 -19.74
CA ILE A 34 1.18 12.53 -19.59
C ILE A 34 2.70 12.46 -19.43
N GLY A 35 3.45 13.20 -20.26
CA GLY A 35 4.91 13.21 -20.25
C GLY A 35 5.53 14.02 -19.10
N ASP A 36 6.85 13.88 -18.92
CA ASP A 36 7.59 14.39 -17.76
C ASP A 36 7.46 15.90 -17.53
N GLU A 37 7.51 16.72 -18.60
CA GLU A 37 7.36 18.19 -18.45
C GLU A 37 5.96 18.59 -17.97
N ALA A 38 4.93 17.87 -18.45
CA ALA A 38 3.57 18.09 -17.99
C ALA A 38 3.37 17.56 -16.55
N LEU A 39 4.05 16.49 -16.15
CA LEU A 39 4.07 16.01 -14.77
C LEU A 39 4.72 17.01 -13.81
N LYS A 40 5.82 17.68 -14.21
CA LYS A 40 6.42 18.76 -13.42
C LYS A 40 5.45 19.92 -13.21
N ARG A 41 4.76 20.33 -14.27
CA ARG A 41 3.72 21.37 -14.19
C ARG A 41 2.55 20.95 -13.31
N LEU A 42 2.11 19.70 -13.40
CA LEU A 42 1.06 19.14 -12.55
C LEU A 42 1.47 19.19 -11.06
N ARG A 43 2.71 18.80 -10.76
CA ARG A 43 3.26 18.85 -9.40
C ARG A 43 3.26 20.28 -8.85
N GLN A 44 3.71 21.24 -9.66
CA GLN A 44 3.67 22.67 -9.29
C GLN A 44 2.26 23.16 -8.96
N PHE A 45 1.24 22.74 -9.73
CA PHE A 45 -0.15 23.11 -9.41
C PHE A 45 -0.62 22.53 -8.08
N ILE A 46 -0.27 21.29 -7.75
CA ILE A 46 -0.69 20.64 -6.50
C ILE A 46 0.03 21.23 -5.28
N GLU A 47 1.31 21.57 -5.45
CA GLU A 47 2.14 22.17 -4.39
C GLU A 47 1.82 23.66 -4.19
N SER A 48 1.17 24.30 -5.16
CA SER A 48 0.76 25.70 -5.05
C SER A 48 -0.26 25.93 -3.93
N ASP A 49 -0.19 27.13 -3.32
CA ASP A 49 -1.12 27.50 -2.24
C ASP A 49 -2.54 27.76 -2.76
N GLN A 50 -2.66 28.21 -4.01
CA GLN A 50 -3.94 28.48 -4.65
C GLN A 50 -4.57 27.18 -5.15
N MET A 51 -5.89 27.04 -4.96
CA MET A 51 -6.62 25.92 -5.56
C MET A 51 -6.56 26.04 -7.09
N PRO A 52 -6.09 24.99 -7.80
CA PRO A 52 -6.11 25.00 -9.26
C PRO A 52 -7.55 25.17 -9.75
N GLN A 53 -7.74 26.00 -10.77
CA GLN A 53 -9.02 26.11 -11.46
C GLN A 53 -8.92 25.33 -12.77
N GLY A 54 -9.44 24.11 -12.74
CA GLY A 54 -9.62 23.26 -13.89
C GLY A 54 -10.51 23.94 -14.91
N VAL A 55 -9.97 24.15 -16.10
CA VAL A 55 -10.69 24.69 -17.25
C VAL A 55 -10.98 23.55 -18.21
N GLN A 56 -12.21 23.48 -18.72
CA GLN A 56 -12.59 22.46 -19.69
C GLN A 56 -11.63 22.50 -20.91
N GLY A 57 -11.02 21.35 -21.21
CA GLY A 57 -10.02 21.22 -22.28
C GLY A 57 -8.56 21.31 -21.81
N ASP A 58 -8.29 21.72 -20.57
CA ASP A 58 -6.96 21.66 -19.96
C ASP A 58 -6.90 20.51 -18.94
N GLU A 59 -6.50 19.33 -19.40
CA GLU A 59 -6.46 18.12 -18.56
C GLU A 59 -5.57 18.27 -17.32
N ILE A 60 -4.47 19.02 -17.40
CA ILE A 60 -3.51 19.14 -16.31
C ILE A 60 -4.14 19.92 -15.15
N SER A 61 -4.77 21.07 -15.43
CA SER A 61 -5.43 21.86 -14.38
C SER A 61 -6.63 21.13 -13.80
N ILE A 62 -7.37 20.37 -14.61
CA ILE A 62 -8.49 19.53 -14.13
C ILE A 62 -7.97 18.44 -13.19
N ILE A 63 -6.92 17.69 -13.55
CA ILE A 63 -6.33 16.64 -12.69
C ILE A 63 -5.83 17.26 -11.38
N ALA A 64 -5.19 18.43 -11.44
CA ALA A 64 -4.70 19.13 -10.26
C ALA A 64 -5.85 19.54 -9.32
N GLU A 65 -6.91 20.17 -9.84
CA GLU A 65 -8.07 20.61 -9.06
C GLU A 65 -8.77 19.41 -8.42
N VAL A 66 -9.04 18.36 -9.20
CA VAL A 66 -9.70 17.15 -8.69
C VAL A 66 -8.92 16.54 -7.55
N SER A 67 -7.62 16.33 -7.75
CA SER A 67 -6.78 15.66 -6.76
C SER A 67 -6.66 16.47 -5.47
N ARG A 68 -6.58 17.80 -5.57
CA ARG A 68 -6.60 18.72 -4.42
C ARG A 68 -7.95 18.66 -3.70
N ARG A 69 -9.09 18.77 -4.41
CA ARG A 69 -10.44 18.73 -3.82
C ARG A 69 -10.83 17.41 -3.16
N LEU A 70 -10.15 16.31 -3.49
CA LEU A 70 -10.38 15.01 -2.84
C LEU A 70 -9.81 14.97 -1.43
N VAL A 71 -8.65 15.58 -1.21
CA VAL A 71 -7.91 15.48 0.05
C VAL A 71 -8.08 16.73 0.91
N LEU A 72 -8.17 17.88 0.27
CA LEU A 72 -8.48 19.17 0.87
C LEU A 72 -9.79 19.63 0.25
N PRO A 73 -10.93 19.14 0.75
CA PRO A 73 -12.17 19.85 0.50
C PRO A 73 -11.96 21.25 1.12
N GLU A 74 -11.76 22.26 0.26
CA GLU A 74 -12.27 23.58 0.63
C GLU A 74 -13.70 23.30 1.08
N ASP A 75 -14.05 23.75 2.28
CA ASP A 75 -15.41 23.68 2.77
C ASP A 75 -16.28 24.10 1.60
N ASP A 76 -16.94 23.13 0.93
CA ASP A 76 -17.92 23.47 -0.09
C ASP A 76 -18.81 24.47 0.64
N GLU A 77 -19.00 25.68 0.13
CA GLU A 77 -19.76 26.73 0.84
C GLU A 77 -21.18 26.22 1.23
N ASN A 78 -21.59 25.08 0.66
CA ASN A 78 -22.84 24.34 0.85
C ASN A 78 -22.73 23.04 1.68
N GLY A 79 -21.54 22.68 2.21
CA GLY A 79 -21.27 21.46 2.96
C GLY A 79 -21.26 20.17 2.13
N ILE A 80 -21.14 19.01 2.80
CA ILE A 80 -21.19 17.69 2.16
C ILE A 80 -22.57 17.51 1.47
N PRO A 81 -22.63 17.12 0.18
CA PRO A 81 -23.89 16.94 -0.55
C PRO A 81 -24.85 15.98 0.16
N GLN A 82 -26.09 16.44 0.39
CA GLN A 82 -27.06 15.67 1.16
C GLN A 82 -27.91 14.75 0.31
N THR A 83 -28.14 15.11 -0.96
CA THR A 83 -28.96 14.35 -1.89
C THR A 83 -28.13 13.76 -3.02
N LYS A 84 -28.65 12.72 -3.67
CA LYS A 84 -28.00 12.13 -4.85
C LYS A 84 -27.91 13.13 -6.01
N GLU A 85 -28.88 14.02 -6.14
CA GLU A 85 -28.86 15.12 -7.10
C GLU A 85 -27.77 16.14 -6.78
N ALA A 86 -27.61 16.50 -5.50
CA ALA A 86 -26.53 17.39 -5.07
C ALA A 86 -25.14 16.76 -5.33
N LEU A 87 -24.99 15.45 -5.15
CA LEU A 87 -23.77 14.74 -5.53
C LEU A 87 -23.48 14.79 -7.03
N LYS A 88 -24.51 14.63 -7.87
CA LYS A 88 -24.36 14.70 -9.34
C LYS A 88 -23.97 16.09 -9.82
N ASN A 89 -24.42 17.13 -9.11
CA ASN A 89 -24.18 18.53 -9.48
C ASN A 89 -22.94 19.14 -8.83
N CYS A 90 -22.23 18.40 -7.97
CA CYS A 90 -21.07 18.95 -7.27
C CYS A 90 -19.88 19.17 -8.22
N ARG A 91 -19.00 20.11 -7.86
CA ARG A 91 -17.83 20.46 -8.67
C ARG A 91 -16.92 19.25 -8.94
N LEU A 92 -16.76 18.37 -7.95
CA LEU A 92 -15.96 17.16 -8.12
C LEU A 92 -16.53 16.24 -9.20
N MET A 93 -17.86 16.09 -9.27
CA MET A 93 -18.51 15.27 -10.30
C MET A 93 -18.32 15.86 -11.70
N GLN A 94 -18.50 17.18 -11.85
CA GLN A 94 -18.27 17.88 -13.13
C GLN A 94 -16.85 17.66 -13.65
N LEU A 95 -15.85 17.82 -12.77
CA LEU A 95 -14.46 17.58 -13.14
C LEU A 95 -14.20 16.11 -13.49
N CYS A 96 -14.81 15.18 -12.76
CA CYS A 96 -14.74 13.75 -13.09
C CYS A 96 -15.34 13.46 -14.47
N GLU A 97 -16.45 14.10 -14.84
CA GLU A 97 -17.06 13.97 -16.17
C GLU A 97 -16.15 14.51 -17.27
N TRP A 98 -15.51 15.67 -17.06
CA TRP A 98 -14.52 16.20 -18.00
C TRP A 98 -13.32 15.27 -18.20
N LEU A 99 -12.96 14.50 -17.17
CA LEU A 99 -11.95 13.45 -17.24
C LEU A 99 -12.49 12.08 -17.67
N ASN A 100 -13.73 12.00 -18.16
CA ASN A 100 -14.39 10.76 -18.58
C ASN A 100 -14.49 9.72 -17.44
N SER A 101 -14.98 10.15 -16.28
CA SER A 101 -15.20 9.33 -15.08
C SER A 101 -13.96 8.49 -14.68
N PRO A 102 -12.83 9.15 -14.37
CA PRO A 102 -11.58 8.47 -14.13
C PRO A 102 -11.65 7.55 -12.91
N ARG A 103 -10.82 6.51 -12.95
CA ARG A 103 -10.64 5.56 -11.86
C ARG A 103 -9.15 5.35 -11.62
N ILE A 104 -8.79 5.08 -10.38
CA ILE A 104 -7.46 4.62 -9.99
C ILE A 104 -7.58 3.27 -9.30
N ALA A 105 -6.50 2.50 -9.26
CA ALA A 105 -6.47 1.29 -8.46
C ALA A 105 -6.20 1.64 -6.99
N LEU A 106 -7.01 1.11 -6.08
CA LEU A 106 -6.71 1.10 -4.65
C LEU A 106 -6.28 -0.33 -4.26
N ILE A 107 -5.07 -0.46 -3.75
CA ILE A 107 -4.43 -1.73 -3.40
C ILE A 107 -4.37 -1.83 -1.89
N MET A 108 -4.81 -2.97 -1.36
CA MET A 108 -4.60 -3.37 0.03
C MET A 108 -3.94 -4.75 0.07
N GLY A 109 -2.85 -4.88 0.79
CA GLY A 109 -2.12 -6.14 0.83
C GLY A 109 -1.23 -6.31 2.04
N GLY A 110 -0.48 -7.40 2.05
CA GLY A 110 0.55 -7.63 3.05
C GLY A 110 0.68 -9.09 3.50
N ALA A 111 1.51 -9.29 4.51
CA ALA A 111 1.73 -10.59 5.13
C ALA A 111 0.50 -11.03 5.94
N THR A 112 0.21 -12.33 5.91
CA THR A 112 -0.86 -12.96 6.69
C THR A 112 -0.27 -14.06 7.55
N LYS A 113 -0.96 -14.41 8.64
CA LYS A 113 -0.49 -15.42 9.61
C LYS A 113 0.94 -15.11 10.12
N ILE A 114 1.25 -13.82 10.32
CA ILE A 114 2.59 -13.31 10.71
C ILE A 114 3.15 -14.07 11.92
N LYS A 115 2.33 -14.27 12.96
CA LYS A 115 2.73 -15.03 14.17
C LYS A 115 3.21 -16.45 13.84
N GLN A 116 2.55 -17.15 12.90
CA GLN A 116 2.97 -18.50 12.51
C GLN A 116 4.32 -18.50 11.80
N TYR A 117 4.62 -17.47 11.01
CA TYR A 117 5.91 -17.32 10.34
C TYR A 117 7.03 -16.96 11.33
N VAL A 118 6.79 -15.97 12.20
CA VAL A 118 7.78 -15.43 13.15
C VAL A 118 8.12 -16.46 14.22
N PHE A 119 7.13 -17.13 14.79
CA PHE A 119 7.29 -18.11 15.87
C PHE A 119 7.40 -19.55 15.36
N GLU A 120 7.79 -19.75 14.11
CA GLU A 120 8.05 -21.10 13.60
C GLU A 120 9.25 -21.76 14.29
N SER A 121 10.20 -20.96 14.79
CA SER A 121 11.34 -21.41 15.61
C SER A 121 11.28 -20.74 16.98
N ALA A 122 11.71 -21.46 18.02
CA ALA A 122 11.87 -20.90 19.36
C ALA A 122 13.18 -20.09 19.52
N LYS A 123 14.07 -20.09 18.52
CA LYS A 123 15.37 -19.42 18.60
C LYS A 123 15.23 -17.91 18.42
N LEU A 124 15.64 -17.13 19.42
CA LEU A 124 15.52 -15.67 19.44
C LEU A 124 16.15 -14.98 18.22
N SER A 125 17.31 -15.45 17.74
CA SER A 125 17.95 -14.86 16.55
C SER A 125 17.08 -15.00 15.30
N GLU A 126 16.36 -16.12 15.17
CA GLU A 126 15.48 -16.38 14.04
C GLU A 126 14.13 -15.67 14.18
N ILE A 127 13.61 -15.51 15.40
CA ILE A 127 12.42 -14.68 15.66
C ILE A 127 12.71 -13.23 15.24
N ARG A 128 13.84 -12.68 15.68
CA ARG A 128 14.27 -11.31 15.32
C ARG A 128 14.49 -11.17 13.82
N GLY A 129 15.18 -12.13 13.21
CA GLY A 129 15.41 -12.11 11.77
C GLY A 129 14.14 -12.30 10.94
N ALA A 130 13.18 -13.10 11.41
CA ALA A 130 11.88 -13.23 10.76
C ALA A 130 11.10 -11.92 10.80
N SER A 131 11.05 -11.25 11.95
CA SER A 131 10.44 -9.92 12.06
C SER A 131 11.15 -8.91 11.15
N GLY A 132 12.48 -8.84 11.23
CA GLY A 132 13.26 -7.91 10.44
C GLY A 132 13.13 -8.12 8.93
N LEU A 133 12.97 -9.36 8.46
CA LEU A 133 12.69 -9.65 7.05
C LEU A 133 11.32 -9.08 6.63
N LEU A 134 10.28 -9.25 7.44
CA LEU A 134 8.96 -8.68 7.14
C LEU A 134 9.01 -7.14 7.16
N ASP A 135 9.74 -6.56 8.10
CA ASP A 135 9.92 -5.12 8.20
C ASP A 135 10.69 -4.56 7.00
N ARG A 136 11.75 -5.24 6.55
CA ARG A 136 12.45 -4.89 5.30
C ARG A 136 11.49 -4.88 4.12
N ILE A 137 10.66 -5.92 3.97
CA ILE A 137 9.72 -6.01 2.84
C ILE A 137 8.75 -4.83 2.85
N ASN A 138 8.17 -4.51 4.01
CA ASN A 138 7.21 -3.41 4.14
C ASN A 138 7.85 -2.03 3.98
N LEU A 139 8.98 -1.80 4.65
CA LEU A 139 9.57 -0.47 4.80
C LEU A 139 10.58 -0.14 3.69
N ARG A 140 11.08 -1.15 2.97
CA ARG A 140 12.08 -0.96 1.91
C ARG A 140 11.63 -1.52 0.57
N ASP A 141 11.33 -2.82 0.48
CA ASP A 141 11.08 -3.49 -0.80
C ASP A 141 9.78 -2.98 -1.47
N VAL A 142 8.68 -2.83 -0.70
CA VAL A 142 7.41 -2.30 -1.22
C VAL A 142 7.52 -0.82 -1.64
N PRO A 143 8.11 0.09 -0.84
CA PRO A 143 8.36 1.46 -1.29
C PRO A 143 9.29 1.54 -2.51
N ALA A 144 10.28 0.65 -2.64
CA ALA A 144 11.14 0.57 -3.82
C ALA A 144 10.38 0.18 -5.10
N LEU A 145 9.27 -0.56 -4.99
CA LEU A 145 8.36 -0.77 -6.12
C LEU A 145 7.66 0.52 -6.55
N SER A 146 7.51 1.51 -5.67
CA SER A 146 6.71 2.71 -5.96
C SER A 146 7.56 3.93 -6.31
N SER A 147 8.85 3.96 -5.97
CA SER A 147 9.74 5.09 -6.27
C SER A 147 11.19 4.63 -6.50
N ARG A 148 11.89 5.28 -7.42
CA ARG A 148 13.36 5.19 -7.58
C ARG A 148 14.10 5.84 -6.43
N GLU A 149 13.47 6.79 -5.75
CA GLU A 149 14.00 7.48 -4.58
C GLU A 149 12.94 7.51 -3.46
N PRO A 150 12.72 6.39 -2.76
CA PRO A 150 11.79 6.34 -1.64
C PRO A 150 12.32 7.12 -0.43
N HIS A 151 11.42 7.63 0.42
CA HIS A 151 11.74 8.44 1.60
C HIS A 151 12.85 7.87 2.47
N TRP A 152 12.81 6.58 2.77
CA TRP A 152 13.83 5.92 3.60
C TRP A 152 15.23 5.98 2.97
N LEU A 153 15.35 6.02 1.63
CA LEU A 153 16.63 6.20 0.94
C LEU A 153 17.09 7.66 1.01
N LYS A 154 16.17 8.63 0.93
CA LYS A 154 16.48 10.05 1.13
C LYS A 154 17.00 10.31 2.54
N GLU A 155 16.36 9.73 3.56
CA GLU A 155 16.81 9.81 4.95
C GLU A 155 18.19 9.15 5.15
N LEU A 156 18.42 8.00 4.51
CA LEU A 156 19.70 7.29 4.57
C LEU A 156 20.84 8.14 4.00
N ARG A 157 20.61 8.84 2.87
CA ARG A 157 21.61 9.74 2.26
C ARG A 157 22.07 10.87 3.20
N ASN A 158 21.22 11.28 4.13
CA ASN A 158 21.54 12.34 5.10
C ASN A 158 22.30 11.82 6.33
N SER A 159 22.29 10.51 6.59
CA SER A 159 22.65 9.94 7.90
C SER A 159 23.63 8.78 7.88
N ALA A 160 23.85 8.15 6.71
CA ALA A 160 24.62 6.91 6.59
C ALA A 160 25.92 7.06 5.79
N ASP A 161 26.74 6.02 5.85
CA ASP A 161 27.98 5.97 5.08
C ASP A 161 27.74 5.65 3.59
N ALA A 162 28.77 5.86 2.77
CA ALA A 162 28.68 5.65 1.33
C ALA A 162 28.46 4.17 0.93
N THR A 163 28.70 3.22 1.84
CA THR A 163 28.54 1.78 1.57
C THR A 163 27.08 1.39 1.73
N GLU A 164 26.45 1.79 2.82
CA GLU A 164 25.02 1.56 3.09
C GLU A 164 24.14 2.20 2.03
N ILE A 165 24.48 3.41 1.57
CA ILE A 165 23.78 4.09 0.48
C ILE A 165 23.85 3.27 -0.81
N LYS A 166 25.03 2.73 -1.17
CA LYS A 166 25.19 1.90 -2.37
C LYS A 166 24.38 0.60 -2.29
N GLU A 167 24.38 -0.06 -1.13
CA GLU A 167 23.58 -1.27 -0.92
C GLU A 167 22.08 -0.99 -1.04
N ALA A 168 21.64 0.16 -0.50
CA ALA A 168 20.26 0.60 -0.61
C ALA A 168 19.84 0.96 -2.05
N GLU A 169 20.67 1.68 -2.79
CA GLU A 169 20.43 1.96 -4.21
C GLU A 169 20.39 0.69 -5.05
N GLN A 170 21.28 -0.26 -4.75
CA GLN A 170 21.27 -1.57 -5.39
C GLN A 170 19.98 -2.33 -5.11
N LEU A 171 19.45 -2.28 -3.88
CA LEU A 171 18.18 -2.89 -3.54
C LEU A 171 17.03 -2.30 -4.38
N VAL A 172 16.93 -0.97 -4.44
CA VAL A 172 15.89 -0.30 -5.21
C VAL A 172 15.96 -0.71 -6.68
N ARG A 173 17.17 -0.68 -7.26
CA ARG A 173 17.39 -1.10 -8.65
C ARG A 173 16.95 -2.55 -8.86
N GLN A 174 17.37 -3.47 -8.01
CA GLN A 174 17.03 -4.90 -8.13
C GLN A 174 15.52 -5.16 -8.06
N VAL A 175 14.80 -4.48 -7.16
CA VAL A 175 13.35 -4.62 -7.02
C VAL A 175 12.64 -4.14 -8.29
N ARG A 176 13.06 -2.98 -8.83
CA ARG A 176 12.44 -2.38 -10.02
C ARG A 176 12.77 -3.16 -11.30
N GLU A 177 14.02 -3.58 -11.48
CA GLU A 177 14.44 -4.46 -12.61
C GLU A 177 13.69 -5.79 -12.56
N TRP A 178 13.52 -6.38 -11.37
CA TRP A 178 12.75 -7.61 -11.20
C TRP A 178 11.28 -7.43 -11.59
N PHE A 179 10.65 -6.31 -11.21
CA PHE A 179 9.27 -6.01 -11.61
C PHE A 179 9.17 -5.90 -13.14
N GLN A 180 10.06 -5.12 -13.76
CA GLN A 180 10.09 -4.94 -15.21
C GLN A 180 10.31 -6.27 -15.95
N ALA A 181 11.22 -7.12 -15.46
CA ALA A 181 11.44 -8.44 -16.03
C ALA A 181 10.22 -9.38 -15.91
N CYS A 182 9.43 -9.26 -14.84
CA CYS A 182 8.26 -10.10 -14.61
C CYS A 182 7.03 -9.66 -15.42
N TYR A 183 6.84 -8.36 -15.59
CA TYR A 183 5.58 -7.81 -16.12
C TYR A 183 5.74 -7.02 -17.43
N GLY A 184 6.98 -6.80 -17.90
CA GLY A 184 7.24 -6.06 -19.14
C GLY A 184 6.88 -4.57 -19.08
N ALA A 185 6.69 -4.03 -17.87
CA ALA A 185 6.30 -2.64 -17.65
C ALA A 185 7.14 -2.00 -16.55
N GLU A 186 7.35 -0.69 -16.64
CA GLU A 186 7.99 0.04 -15.56
C GLU A 186 7.02 0.18 -14.37
N PRO A 187 7.50 -0.06 -13.14
CA PRO A 187 6.72 0.23 -11.95
C PRO A 187 6.51 1.74 -11.80
N PRO A 188 5.51 2.20 -11.02
CA PRO A 188 5.30 3.62 -10.79
C PRO A 188 6.55 4.27 -10.15
N ASP A 189 6.69 5.56 -10.36
CA ASP A 189 7.80 6.39 -9.85
C ASP A 189 7.24 7.60 -9.07
N CYS A 190 6.45 7.30 -8.06
CA CYS A 190 5.84 8.24 -7.13
C CYS A 190 5.73 7.57 -5.75
N GLU A 191 6.48 8.07 -4.77
CA GLU A 191 6.46 7.52 -3.41
C GLU A 191 5.12 7.78 -2.71
N GLU A 192 4.48 8.88 -3.05
CA GLU A 192 3.20 9.33 -2.50
C GLU A 192 2.02 8.45 -2.95
N CYS A 193 2.26 7.48 -3.86
CA CYS A 193 1.32 6.40 -4.13
C CYS A 193 1.18 5.45 -2.93
N ILE A 194 2.17 5.34 -2.04
CA ILE A 194 2.06 4.54 -0.81
C ILE A 194 1.42 5.39 0.28
N ILE A 195 0.21 5.00 0.72
CA ILE A 195 -0.48 5.64 1.84
C ILE A 195 0.08 5.10 3.17
N TYR A 196 0.32 3.79 3.21
CA TYR A 196 0.82 3.09 4.40
C TYR A 196 1.52 1.78 4.00
N ALA A 197 2.68 1.50 4.58
CA ALA A 197 3.39 0.23 4.42
C ALA A 197 4.15 -0.14 5.70
N ASN A 198 3.46 -0.66 6.70
CA ASN A 198 4.05 -1.04 7.99
C ASN A 198 3.26 -2.18 8.66
N GLY A 199 3.83 -2.86 9.65
CA GLY A 199 3.13 -3.88 10.44
C GLY A 199 2.68 -5.13 9.67
N GLY A 200 3.24 -5.36 8.47
CA GLY A 200 2.82 -6.44 7.58
C GLY A 200 1.61 -6.08 6.72
N GLU A 201 1.21 -4.82 6.67
CA GLU A 201 0.08 -4.31 5.88
C GLU A 201 0.54 -3.19 4.94
N VAL A 202 -0.09 -3.13 3.77
CA VAL A 202 0.18 -2.13 2.72
C VAL A 202 -1.16 -1.58 2.23
N LEU A 203 -1.26 -0.27 2.12
CA LEU A 203 -2.34 0.45 1.46
C LEU A 203 -1.73 1.46 0.49
N ALA A 204 -2.11 1.39 -0.79
CA ALA A 204 -1.51 2.20 -1.84
C ALA A 204 -2.51 2.55 -2.95
N PHE A 205 -2.30 3.71 -3.56
CA PHE A 205 -2.83 4.03 -4.87
C PHE A 205 -1.95 3.42 -5.96
N ALA A 206 -2.53 3.15 -7.11
CA ALA A 206 -1.80 2.76 -8.30
C ALA A 206 -2.52 3.23 -9.58
N PRO A 207 -1.77 3.46 -10.67
CA PRO A 207 -2.37 3.56 -11.99
C PRO A 207 -3.21 2.32 -12.28
N LEU A 208 -4.38 2.51 -12.89
CA LEU A 208 -5.33 1.44 -13.14
C LEU A 208 -4.71 0.32 -13.98
N LYS A 209 -3.87 0.68 -14.96
CA LYS A 209 -3.14 -0.27 -15.82
C LYS A 209 -2.18 -1.18 -15.05
N LEU A 210 -1.70 -0.75 -13.89
CA LEU A 210 -0.72 -1.47 -13.07
C LEU A 210 -1.33 -2.25 -11.90
N GLY A 211 -2.64 -2.12 -11.66
CA GLY A 211 -3.31 -2.67 -10.47
C GLY A 211 -3.06 -4.16 -10.26
N ASP A 212 -3.25 -4.99 -11.29
CA ASP A 212 -3.01 -6.44 -11.22
C ASP A 212 -1.55 -6.77 -10.96
N TRP A 213 -0.63 -6.15 -11.71
CA TRP A 213 0.80 -6.42 -11.62
C TRP A 213 1.39 -6.00 -10.28
N LEU A 214 1.03 -4.83 -9.77
CA LEU A 214 1.49 -4.35 -8.45
C LEU A 214 0.96 -5.24 -7.33
N THR A 215 -0.31 -5.62 -7.40
CA THR A 215 -0.90 -6.52 -6.39
C THR A 215 -0.19 -7.88 -6.40
N GLU A 216 0.08 -8.44 -7.58
CA GLU A 216 0.83 -9.68 -7.69
C GLU A 216 2.29 -9.53 -7.24
N ALA A 217 2.92 -8.40 -7.57
CA ALA A 217 4.29 -8.07 -7.17
C ALA A 217 4.44 -8.00 -5.65
N ILE A 218 3.51 -7.33 -4.96
CA ILE A 218 3.49 -7.26 -3.49
C ILE A 218 3.40 -8.68 -2.91
N GLU A 219 2.48 -9.54 -3.38
CA GLU A 219 2.40 -10.92 -2.91
C GLU A 219 3.70 -11.69 -3.17
N ARG A 220 4.24 -11.57 -4.39
CA ARG A 220 5.47 -12.25 -4.83
C ARG A 220 6.70 -11.80 -4.06
N LEU A 221 6.80 -10.54 -3.63
CA LEU A 221 7.90 -10.07 -2.78
C LEU A 221 7.94 -10.85 -1.47
N TYR A 222 6.82 -10.96 -0.75
CA TYR A 222 6.79 -11.77 0.47
C TYR A 222 7.14 -13.23 0.20
N THR A 223 6.60 -13.84 -0.86
CA THR A 223 6.92 -15.22 -1.19
C THR A 223 8.39 -15.39 -1.57
N LYS A 224 8.97 -14.47 -2.36
CA LYS A 224 10.35 -14.53 -2.82
C LYS A 224 11.33 -14.37 -1.66
N GLU A 225 11.09 -13.41 -0.77
CA GLU A 225 12.02 -13.08 0.31
C GLU A 225 11.90 -14.04 1.50
N THR A 226 10.68 -14.47 1.85
CA THR A 226 10.45 -15.32 3.02
C THR A 226 10.31 -16.81 2.67
N LEU A 227 9.97 -17.14 1.43
CA LEU A 227 9.65 -18.47 0.90
C LEU A 227 8.45 -19.20 1.53
N ILE A 228 8.06 -18.85 2.75
CA ILE A 228 7.06 -19.59 3.53
C ILE A 228 6.01 -18.68 4.18
N ALA A 229 6.23 -17.36 4.22
CA ALA A 229 5.20 -16.47 4.74
C ALA A 229 4.06 -16.41 3.73
N ASN A 230 2.83 -16.48 4.25
CA ASN A 230 1.66 -16.25 3.44
C ASN A 230 1.48 -14.75 3.28
N SER A 231 1.09 -14.32 2.09
CA SER A 231 0.75 -12.93 1.80
C SER A 231 -0.50 -12.90 0.96
N VAL A 232 -1.26 -11.83 1.09
CA VAL A 232 -2.45 -11.59 0.29
C VAL A 232 -2.47 -10.13 -0.08
N ALA A 233 -2.69 -9.85 -1.36
CA ALA A 233 -2.99 -8.52 -1.82
C ALA A 233 -4.21 -8.54 -2.74
N VAL A 234 -5.03 -7.52 -2.61
CA VAL A 234 -6.23 -7.28 -3.38
C VAL A 234 -6.21 -5.84 -3.87
N TRP A 235 -6.88 -5.62 -5.00
CA TRP A 235 -7.09 -4.27 -5.49
C TRP A 235 -8.47 -4.19 -6.11
N ARG A 236 -8.94 -2.95 -6.27
CA ARG A 236 -10.12 -2.67 -7.08
C ARG A 236 -9.96 -1.33 -7.79
N PRO A 237 -10.66 -1.15 -8.93
CA PRO A 237 -10.90 0.19 -9.44
C PRO A 237 -11.75 0.97 -8.44
N CYS A 238 -11.32 2.20 -8.16
CA CYS A 238 -12.04 3.17 -7.35
C CYS A 238 -12.28 4.41 -8.20
N SER A 239 -13.53 4.86 -8.28
CA SER A 239 -13.82 6.19 -8.80
C SER A 239 -13.34 7.26 -7.81
N LEU A 240 -13.08 8.47 -8.31
CA LEU A 240 -12.68 9.58 -7.45
C LEU A 240 -13.81 9.99 -6.48
N MET A 241 -15.06 9.83 -6.90
CA MET A 241 -16.22 9.99 -6.03
C MET A 241 -16.20 9.00 -4.85
N GLU A 242 -15.76 7.75 -5.08
CA GLU A 242 -15.66 6.76 -4.00
C GLU A 242 -14.56 7.08 -2.99
N LEU A 243 -13.46 7.71 -3.44
CA LEU A 243 -12.38 8.11 -2.54
C LEU A 243 -12.85 9.17 -1.53
N ARG A 244 -13.72 10.09 -1.96
CA ARG A 244 -14.25 11.16 -1.07
C ARG A 244 -15.51 10.73 -0.31
N PHE A 245 -16.46 10.08 -0.98
CA PHE A 245 -17.80 9.83 -0.45
C PHE A 245 -18.09 8.37 -0.11
N GLY A 246 -17.08 7.50 -0.10
CA GLY A 246 -17.23 6.10 0.28
C GLY A 246 -17.77 5.22 -0.84
N LEU A 247 -18.24 4.03 -0.50
CA LEU A 247 -18.59 2.99 -1.47
C LEU A 247 -19.84 3.36 -2.27
N ARG A 248 -19.71 3.38 -3.61
CA ARG A 248 -20.79 3.56 -4.60
C ARG A 248 -21.77 4.70 -4.26
N PRO A 249 -21.28 5.95 -4.11
CA PRO A 249 -22.10 7.06 -3.59
C PRO A 249 -23.22 7.49 -4.56
N LEU A 250 -23.06 7.22 -5.86
CA LEU A 250 -24.09 7.50 -6.86
C LEU A 250 -25.19 6.43 -6.90
N GLU A 251 -24.94 5.23 -6.36
CA GLU A 251 -25.94 4.16 -6.29
C GLU A 251 -26.75 4.25 -5.01
N PHE A 252 -26.09 4.47 -3.85
CA PHE A 252 -26.73 4.51 -2.54
C PHE A 252 -26.25 5.71 -1.73
N TRP A 253 -27.16 6.65 -1.48
CA TRP A 253 -26.96 7.85 -0.69
C TRP A 253 -28.04 8.05 0.38
N MET A 254 -28.04 9.20 1.06
CA MET A 254 -28.93 9.49 2.17
C MET A 254 -30.42 9.41 1.79
N ASP A 255 -30.78 9.87 0.59
CA ASP A 255 -32.18 9.82 0.13
C ASP A 255 -32.66 8.37 0.00
N ASP A 256 -31.79 7.46 -0.45
CA ASP A 256 -32.11 6.04 -0.56
C ASP A 256 -32.28 5.40 0.83
N LEU A 257 -31.44 5.79 1.81
CA LEU A 257 -31.57 5.35 3.21
C LEU A 257 -32.92 5.76 3.80
N ASN A 258 -33.34 7.00 3.56
CA ASN A 258 -34.62 7.53 4.02
C ASN A 258 -35.82 6.85 3.33
N ALA A 259 -35.65 6.43 2.08
CA ALA A 259 -36.69 5.79 1.29
C ALA A 259 -36.91 4.30 1.65
N VAL A 260 -36.03 3.66 2.42
CA VAL A 260 -36.19 2.24 2.80
C VAL A 260 -37.45 2.06 3.64
N SER A 261 -38.43 1.31 3.13
CA SER A 261 -39.66 0.99 3.87
C SER A 261 -39.56 -0.29 4.71
N ASP A 262 -38.69 -1.22 4.33
CA ASP A 262 -38.49 -2.50 5.01
C ASP A 262 -37.80 -2.31 6.38
N ASN A 263 -38.48 -2.75 7.45
CA ASN A 263 -37.98 -2.64 8.82
C ASN A 263 -36.74 -3.51 9.08
N ALA A 264 -36.66 -4.71 8.49
CA ALA A 264 -35.50 -5.58 8.68
C ALA A 264 -34.26 -4.99 7.99
N LEU A 265 -34.44 -4.43 6.79
CA LEU A 265 -33.36 -3.75 6.08
C LEU A 265 -32.93 -2.47 6.81
N LYS A 266 -33.87 -1.70 7.36
CA LYS A 266 -33.58 -0.53 8.21
C LYS A 266 -32.72 -0.89 9.41
N GLU A 267 -33.02 -1.99 10.10
CA GLU A 267 -32.22 -2.44 11.24
C GLU A 267 -30.80 -2.82 10.82
N LEU A 268 -30.64 -3.55 9.71
CA LEU A 268 -29.32 -3.88 9.16
C LEU A 268 -28.51 -2.63 8.79
N LEU A 269 -29.13 -1.67 8.11
CA LEU A 269 -28.49 -0.42 7.72
C LEU A 269 -28.14 0.44 8.94
N SER A 270 -29.02 0.51 9.94
CA SER A 270 -28.74 1.20 11.20
C SER A 270 -27.53 0.59 11.91
N ASN A 271 -27.43 -0.73 11.97
CA ASN A 271 -26.27 -1.42 12.56
C ASN A 271 -24.97 -1.16 11.78
N TYR A 272 -25.06 -1.11 10.45
CA TYR A 272 -23.91 -0.83 9.59
C TYR A 272 -23.39 0.62 9.72
N TYR A 273 -24.30 1.59 9.66
CA TYR A 273 -23.96 3.01 9.70
C TYR A 273 -23.80 3.57 11.12
N GLY A 274 -24.23 2.83 12.16
CA GLY A 274 -24.24 3.29 13.55
C GLY A 274 -25.45 4.13 13.93
N GLY A 275 -26.43 4.22 13.04
CA GLY A 275 -27.65 5.03 13.17
C GLY A 275 -28.27 5.31 11.80
N LEU A 276 -29.50 5.79 11.80
CA LEU A 276 -30.19 6.30 10.60
C LEU A 276 -30.13 7.82 10.48
N ASP A 277 -29.45 8.49 11.41
CA ASP A 277 -29.24 9.91 11.36
C ASP A 277 -28.13 10.29 10.36
N LYS A 278 -28.18 11.54 9.90
CA LYS A 278 -27.23 12.10 8.93
C LYS A 278 -25.78 12.03 9.41
N GLY A 279 -25.52 12.26 10.70
CA GLY A 279 -24.18 12.29 11.25
C GLY A 279 -23.51 10.92 11.17
N SER A 280 -24.23 9.89 11.63
CA SER A 280 -23.78 8.50 11.58
C SER A 280 -23.50 8.04 10.14
N PHE A 281 -24.44 8.29 9.21
CA PHE A 281 -24.27 7.93 7.80
C PHE A 281 -23.04 8.60 7.16
N LEU A 282 -22.91 9.93 7.27
CA LEU A 282 -21.80 10.66 6.67
C LEU A 282 -20.45 10.34 7.32
N SER A 283 -20.43 9.99 8.61
CA SER A 283 -19.21 9.54 9.30
C SER A 283 -18.62 8.25 8.72
N LYS A 284 -19.45 7.44 8.07
CA LYS A 284 -19.05 6.20 7.40
C LYS A 284 -18.78 6.37 5.91
N LYS A 285 -19.46 7.31 5.24
CA LYS A 285 -19.29 7.60 3.80
C LYS A 285 -18.00 8.35 3.48
N ASN A 286 -16.88 7.65 3.60
CA ASN A 286 -15.54 8.12 3.27
C ASN A 286 -14.65 6.97 2.78
N LEU A 287 -13.37 7.26 2.49
CA LEU A 287 -12.37 6.27 2.08
C LEU A 287 -12.33 5.02 3.01
N GLY A 288 -12.64 5.19 4.29
CA GLY A 288 -12.74 4.11 5.28
C GLY A 288 -13.77 3.03 4.91
N GLU A 289 -14.87 3.37 4.25
CA GLU A 289 -15.84 2.39 3.75
C GLU A 289 -15.23 1.52 2.63
N VAL A 290 -14.45 2.16 1.75
CA VAL A 290 -13.79 1.49 0.62
C VAL A 290 -12.66 0.59 1.13
N THR A 291 -11.88 1.04 2.10
CA THR A 291 -10.83 0.22 2.72
C THR A 291 -11.42 -0.93 3.54
N ALA A 292 -12.55 -0.74 4.21
CA ALA A 292 -13.27 -1.83 4.88
C ALA A 292 -13.74 -2.90 3.88
N TYR A 293 -14.26 -2.48 2.72
CA TYR A 293 -14.58 -3.40 1.63
C TYR A 293 -13.35 -4.18 1.14
N LEU A 294 -12.23 -3.50 0.90
CA LEU A 294 -10.97 -4.16 0.51
C LEU A 294 -10.45 -5.12 1.58
N ALA A 295 -10.60 -4.80 2.86
CA ALA A 295 -10.23 -5.68 3.96
C ALA A 295 -11.06 -6.98 3.95
N LEU A 296 -12.36 -6.90 3.65
CA LEU A 296 -13.21 -8.08 3.47
C LEU A 296 -12.78 -8.92 2.27
N GLU A 297 -12.47 -8.29 1.13
CA GLU A 297 -11.96 -8.99 -0.05
C GLU A 297 -10.61 -9.67 0.21
N LYS A 298 -9.72 -8.99 0.96
CA LYS A 298 -8.46 -9.56 1.42
C LYS A 298 -8.70 -10.81 2.28
N LEU A 299 -9.65 -10.78 3.21
CA LEU A 299 -10.01 -11.94 4.03
C LEU A 299 -10.55 -13.09 3.18
N LYS A 300 -11.48 -12.82 2.25
CA LYS A 300 -12.00 -13.84 1.33
C LYS A 300 -10.88 -14.51 0.55
N ARG A 301 -9.96 -13.71 -0.01
CA ARG A 301 -8.79 -14.21 -0.76
C ARG A 301 -7.84 -15.02 0.14
N ARG A 302 -7.64 -14.61 1.39
CA ARG A 302 -6.85 -15.35 2.38
C ARG A 302 -7.39 -16.75 2.65
N GLU A 303 -8.71 -16.90 2.67
CA GLU A 303 -9.38 -18.19 2.85
C GLU A 303 -9.47 -19.02 1.55
N GLY A 304 -8.85 -18.55 0.46
CA GLY A 304 -8.79 -19.29 -0.81
C GLY A 304 -10.00 -19.10 -1.72
N ASN A 305 -10.82 -18.07 -1.49
CA ASN A 305 -11.89 -17.73 -2.41
C ASN A 305 -11.33 -17.04 -3.67
N LEU A 306 -12.02 -17.21 -4.80
CA LEU A 306 -11.75 -16.45 -6.02
C LEU A 306 -11.97 -14.96 -5.74
N SER A 307 -11.03 -14.13 -6.18
CA SER A 307 -11.10 -12.67 -6.09
C SER A 307 -10.65 -12.09 -7.43
N ASN A 308 -11.52 -11.34 -8.09
CA ASN A 308 -11.32 -10.73 -9.42
C ASN A 308 -10.75 -11.72 -10.46
N SER A 309 -11.34 -12.92 -10.55
CA SER A 309 -10.90 -13.97 -11.49
C SER A 309 -9.46 -14.46 -11.31
N ARG A 310 -8.77 -14.06 -10.22
CA ARG A 310 -7.43 -14.53 -9.89
C ARG A 310 -7.53 -15.82 -9.09
N VAL A 311 -6.84 -16.85 -9.56
CA VAL A 311 -6.72 -18.12 -8.85
C VAL A 311 -6.01 -17.88 -7.51
N PRO A 312 -6.49 -18.46 -6.40
CA PRO A 312 -5.77 -18.44 -5.13
C PRO A 312 -4.36 -18.98 -5.31
N LYS A 313 -3.35 -18.23 -4.84
CA LYS A 313 -1.99 -18.77 -4.83
C LYS A 313 -1.91 -19.92 -3.84
N PRO A 314 -1.42 -21.09 -4.25
CA PRO A 314 -1.16 -22.16 -3.30
C PRO A 314 -0.09 -21.67 -2.32
N ALA A 315 -0.29 -21.95 -1.03
CA ALA A 315 0.74 -21.69 -0.03
C ALA A 315 2.04 -22.38 -0.46
N PRO A 316 3.21 -21.74 -0.27
CA PRO A 316 4.48 -22.33 -0.67
C PRO A 316 4.67 -23.69 0.00
N ARG A 317 4.74 -24.75 -0.80
CA ARG A 317 4.97 -26.11 -0.31
C ARG A 317 6.44 -26.46 -0.46
N PHE A 318 7.06 -26.89 0.62
CA PHE A 318 8.40 -27.45 0.60
C PHE A 318 8.30 -28.96 0.57
N GLU A 319 8.90 -29.57 -0.45
CA GLU A 319 9.00 -31.02 -0.54
C GLU A 319 9.83 -31.55 0.63
N THR A 320 9.26 -32.43 1.43
CA THR A 320 9.95 -33.15 2.50
C THR A 320 10.35 -34.53 1.98
N LYS A 321 11.66 -34.83 2.00
CA LYS A 321 12.17 -36.13 1.55
C LYS A 321 12.42 -36.99 2.80
N LEU A 322 11.91 -38.22 2.82
CA LEU A 322 11.94 -39.12 3.99
C LEU A 322 13.36 -39.33 4.56
N TYR A 323 14.37 -39.40 3.69
CA TYR A 323 15.76 -39.67 4.05
C TYR A 323 16.62 -38.39 4.12
N ALA A 324 16.05 -37.22 3.86
CA ALA A 324 16.79 -35.97 3.94
C ALA A 324 16.98 -35.56 5.41
N ARG A 325 18.15 -34.99 5.70
CA ARG A 325 18.42 -34.38 7.01
C ARG A 325 17.43 -33.24 7.24
N ARG A 326 16.74 -33.25 8.39
CA ARG A 326 15.83 -32.15 8.77
C ARG A 326 16.61 -30.93 9.23
N CYS A 327 16.02 -29.76 9.00
CA CYS A 327 16.48 -28.48 9.52
C CYS A 327 16.47 -28.51 11.05
N GLN A 328 17.62 -28.23 11.67
CA GLN A 328 17.79 -28.18 13.12
C GLN A 328 17.17 -26.94 13.77
N SER A 329 16.46 -26.10 13.02
CA SER A 329 15.72 -24.98 13.59
C SER A 329 14.21 -25.20 13.57
N CYS A 330 13.61 -25.41 12.40
CA CYS A 330 12.17 -25.58 12.30
C CYS A 330 11.72 -27.04 12.43
N GLU A 331 12.63 -28.01 12.30
CA GLU A 331 12.37 -29.46 12.36
C GLU A 331 11.34 -29.99 11.34
N ARG A 332 10.89 -29.13 10.43
CA ARG A 332 9.85 -29.40 9.42
C ARG A 332 10.44 -29.70 8.04
N ARG A 333 11.39 -28.86 7.61
CA ARG A 333 11.92 -28.86 6.23
C ARG A 333 13.26 -29.58 6.15
N ASN A 334 13.65 -29.98 4.95
CA ASN A 334 14.98 -30.51 4.69
C ASN A 334 16.03 -29.40 4.85
N ALA A 335 17.16 -29.72 5.48
CA ALA A 335 18.31 -28.85 5.51
C ALA A 335 19.00 -28.85 4.14
N ILE A 336 19.46 -27.68 3.70
CA ILE A 336 20.18 -27.50 2.43
C ILE A 336 21.53 -26.82 2.61
N VAL A 337 21.75 -26.16 3.76
CA VAL A 337 22.99 -25.43 4.04
C VAL A 337 23.49 -25.77 5.44
N GLU A 338 24.81 -25.82 5.60
CA GLU A 338 25.47 -25.87 6.89
C GLU A 338 25.82 -24.44 7.33
N GLY A 339 25.18 -23.99 8.42
CA GLY A 339 25.43 -22.71 9.05
C GLY A 339 26.48 -22.78 10.17
N PRO A 340 26.66 -21.68 10.93
CA PRO A 340 27.66 -21.57 11.97
C PRO A 340 27.48 -22.67 13.02
N LEU A 341 28.60 -23.15 13.57
CA LEU A 341 28.64 -24.26 14.54
C LEU A 341 28.09 -25.58 13.96
N ARG A 342 28.27 -25.81 12.65
CA ARG A 342 27.81 -27.02 11.93
C ARG A 342 26.30 -27.25 12.06
N THR A 343 25.53 -26.16 12.07
CA THR A 343 24.07 -26.24 12.20
C THR A 343 23.41 -26.38 10.83
N TRP A 344 22.66 -27.45 10.62
CA TRP A 344 22.02 -27.75 9.34
C TRP A 344 20.67 -27.03 9.23
N LEU A 345 20.54 -26.13 8.26
CA LEU A 345 19.39 -25.25 8.11
C LEU A 345 18.72 -25.40 6.75
N CYS A 346 17.39 -25.29 6.73
CA CYS A 346 16.64 -25.05 5.50
C CYS A 346 16.77 -23.59 5.07
N GLU A 347 16.57 -23.29 3.79
CA GLU A 347 16.68 -21.93 3.24
C GLU A 347 15.90 -20.87 4.01
N PRO A 348 14.61 -21.07 4.38
CA PRO A 348 13.87 -20.05 5.13
C PRO A 348 14.48 -19.75 6.51
N CYS A 349 14.96 -20.78 7.21
CA CYS A 349 15.62 -20.60 8.51
C CYS A 349 17.02 -19.97 8.35
N ALA A 350 17.71 -20.26 7.25
CA ALA A 350 19.01 -19.65 6.97
C ALA A 350 18.88 -18.14 6.74
N ARG A 351 17.91 -17.72 5.92
CA ARG A 351 17.55 -16.31 5.71
C ARG A 351 17.22 -15.59 7.02
N LYS A 352 16.32 -16.17 7.83
CA LYS A 352 15.99 -15.64 9.16
C LYS A 352 17.23 -15.50 10.04
N LYS A 353 18.09 -16.52 10.08
CA LYS A 353 19.29 -16.48 10.93
C LYS A 353 20.27 -15.40 10.49
N VAL A 354 20.61 -15.31 9.20
CA VAL A 354 21.51 -14.27 8.68
C VAL A 354 20.95 -12.88 8.94
N PHE A 355 19.65 -12.67 8.68
CA PHE A 355 19.02 -11.37 8.94
C PHE A 355 19.08 -11.00 10.44
N GLY A 356 18.85 -11.97 11.32
CA GLY A 356 18.98 -11.79 12.76
C GLY A 356 20.41 -11.50 13.24
N GLN A 357 21.43 -12.01 12.54
CA GLN A 357 22.84 -11.69 12.80
C GLN A 357 23.20 -10.29 12.30
N LYS A 358 22.75 -9.91 11.09
CA LYS A 358 22.89 -8.55 10.54
C LYS A 358 22.28 -7.51 11.50
N ALA A 359 21.07 -7.77 12.01
CA ALA A 359 20.40 -6.90 12.98
C ALA A 359 21.14 -6.74 14.32
N LYS A 360 22.12 -7.59 14.63
CA LYS A 360 22.99 -7.49 15.81
C LYS A 360 24.36 -6.85 15.51
N ASN A 361 24.58 -6.40 14.27
CA ASN A 361 25.89 -5.97 13.79
C ASN A 361 26.98 -7.03 14.01
N GLU A 362 26.63 -8.33 13.90
CA GLU A 362 27.63 -9.39 13.91
C GLU A 362 28.53 -9.27 12.68
N SER A 363 29.83 -9.55 12.84
CA SER A 363 30.83 -9.34 11.78
C SER A 363 30.45 -10.02 10.47
N ALA A 364 30.82 -9.38 9.34
CA ALA A 364 30.57 -9.92 8.00
C ALA A 364 31.11 -11.35 7.81
N GLU A 365 32.18 -11.72 8.51
CA GLU A 365 32.72 -13.09 8.51
C GLU A 365 31.74 -14.12 9.10
N ARG A 366 30.91 -13.73 10.08
CA ARG A 366 29.90 -14.58 10.72
C ARG A 366 28.58 -14.66 9.95
N THR A 367 28.39 -13.85 8.91
CA THR A 367 27.18 -13.83 8.06
C THR A 367 27.42 -14.34 6.64
N ARG A 368 28.67 -14.42 6.17
CA ARG A 368 29.06 -14.91 4.82
C ARG A 368 28.76 -16.38 4.52
N TRP A 369 28.33 -17.18 5.51
CA TRP A 369 28.00 -18.59 5.33
C TRP A 369 26.74 -18.82 4.47
N PHE A 370 25.93 -17.79 4.25
CA PHE A 370 24.75 -17.86 3.39
C PHE A 370 24.52 -16.53 2.67
N LYS A 371 24.47 -16.57 1.33
CA LYS A 371 24.51 -15.39 0.46
C LYS A 371 23.14 -14.90 -0.02
N GLU A 372 22.09 -15.71 0.15
CA GLU A 372 20.74 -15.44 -0.39
C GLU A 372 19.82 -14.76 0.64
N ALA A 373 20.37 -13.97 1.57
CA ALA A 373 19.67 -13.40 2.72
C ALA A 373 19.67 -11.87 2.81
#